data_AF-A0A928SDW1-F1
#
_entry.id   AF-A0A928SDW1-F1
#
_cell.length_a   1.000
_cell.length_b   1.000
_cell.length_c   1.000
_cell.angle_alpha   90.00
_cell.angle_beta   90.00
_cell.angle_gamma   90.00
#
_symmetry.space_group_name_H-M   'P 1'
#
loop_
_entity.id
_entity.type
_entity.pdbx_description
1 polymer ?
#
loop_
_entity_poly.entity_id
_entity_poly.type
_entity_poly.pdbx_seq_one_letter_code
_entity_poly.pdbx_strand_id
1 'polypeptide(L)'
;MVMTLEAQSIPMNLDIDGVIRVGGSRVRLDTVIYAFNEGYTAEEIVSQYPVLRLADVYATLAYYLNHREAVDEYLRQRADAAGRARAEIEQKPEYQAFRARLLARRRQQDQVSGD
;
A
#
# COMPACT_ATOMS: atom_id res chain seq x y z
N MET A 1 14.35 31.17 -28.49
CA MET A 1 13.28 30.43 -27.77
C MET A 1 13.71 30.33 -26.32
N VAL A 2 12.93 30.85 -25.37
CA VAL A 2 13.25 30.78 -23.94
C VAL A 2 12.32 29.72 -23.33
N MET A 3 12.91 28.72 -22.67
CA MET A 3 12.18 27.73 -21.90
C MET A 3 12.13 28.17 -20.44
N THR A 4 10.94 28.31 -19.88
CA THR A 4 10.73 28.63 -18.46
C THR A 4 10.66 27.33 -17.67
N LEU A 5 11.39 27.26 -16.56
CA LEU A 5 11.35 26.12 -15.63
C LEU A 5 10.25 26.37 -14.59
N GLU A 6 9.36 25.40 -14.42
CA GLU A 6 8.28 25.45 -13.42
C GLU A 6 8.58 24.50 -12.26
N ALA A 7 8.27 24.93 -11.05
CA ALA A 7 8.35 24.07 -9.87
C ALA A 7 7.24 23.02 -9.92
N GLN A 8 7.61 21.74 -9.87
CA GLN A 8 6.64 20.64 -9.83
C GLN A 8 6.22 20.37 -8.38
N SER A 9 4.92 20.31 -8.14
CA SER A 9 4.36 19.88 -6.84
C SER A 9 4.54 18.37 -6.64
N ILE A 10 4.79 17.95 -5.41
CA ILE A 10 4.85 16.54 -5.06
C ILE A 10 3.45 15.92 -5.22
N PRO A 11 3.28 14.87 -6.05
CA PRO A 11 1.98 14.29 -6.35
C PRO A 11 1.57 13.32 -5.23
N MET A 12 1.43 13.84 -4.02
CA MET A 12 1.01 13.05 -2.85
C MET A 12 -0.07 13.80 -2.09
N ASN A 13 -1.19 13.14 -1.83
CA ASN A 13 -2.34 13.72 -1.17
C ASN A 13 -2.70 12.92 0.08
N LEU A 14 -2.94 13.61 1.20
CA LEU A 14 -3.46 13.00 2.43
C LEU A 14 -4.98 12.94 2.33
N ASP A 15 -5.57 11.75 2.47
CA ASP A 15 -7.02 11.62 2.54
C ASP A 15 -7.59 11.83 3.96
N ILE A 16 -8.91 11.80 4.09
CA ILE A 16 -9.61 12.02 5.36
C ILE A 16 -9.29 10.96 6.42
N ASP A 17 -8.84 9.78 6.01
CA ASP A 17 -8.42 8.68 6.88
C ASP A 17 -6.93 8.78 7.25
N GLY A 18 -6.26 9.88 6.88
CA GLY A 18 -4.84 10.10 7.14
C GLY A 18 -3.92 9.23 6.29
N VAL A 19 -4.38 8.78 5.12
CA VAL A 19 -3.59 7.93 4.20
C VAL A 19 -3.02 8.77 3.06
N ILE A 20 -1.71 8.72 2.90
CA ILE A 20 -1.04 9.35 1.76
C ILE A 20 -1.24 8.49 0.50
N ARG A 21 -1.74 9.13 -0.57
CA ARG A 21 -1.99 8.54 -1.89
C ARG A 21 -1.19 9.24 -2.97
N VAL A 22 -0.82 8.49 -4.01
CA VAL A 22 0.03 8.98 -5.10
C VAL A 22 -0.82 9.49 -6.27
N GLY A 23 -0.48 10.68 -6.76
CA GLY A 23 -1.20 11.41 -7.81
C GLY A 23 -2.66 11.67 -7.44
N GLY A 24 -3.53 11.56 -8.45
CA GLY A 24 -4.99 11.55 -8.28
C GLY A 24 -5.57 10.14 -8.07
N SER A 25 -4.75 9.16 -7.69
CA SER A 25 -5.14 7.75 -7.62
C SER A 25 -5.55 7.30 -6.21
N ARG A 26 -6.12 6.09 -6.13
CA ARG A 26 -6.33 5.40 -4.85
C ARG A 26 -5.11 4.56 -4.42
N VAL A 27 -4.01 4.58 -5.16
CA VAL A 27 -2.80 3.84 -4.78
C VAL A 27 -2.12 4.58 -3.63
N ARG A 28 -1.85 3.84 -2.56
CA ARG A 28 -1.23 4.38 -1.34
C ARG A 28 0.27 4.52 -1.53
N LEU A 29 0.87 5.44 -0.80
CA LEU A 29 2.32 5.63 -0.77
C LEU A 29 3.05 4.33 -0.37
N ASP A 30 2.52 3.59 0.62
CA ASP A 30 3.09 2.33 1.08
C ASP A 30 3.33 1.31 -0.03
N THR A 31 2.45 1.27 -1.02
CA THR A 31 2.47 0.31 -2.11
C THR A 31 3.60 0.62 -3.09
N VAL A 32 3.77 1.90 -3.42
CA VAL A 32 4.84 2.37 -4.33
C VAL A 32 6.21 2.21 -3.68
N ILE A 33 6.35 2.60 -2.40
CA ILE A 33 7.63 2.50 -1.68
C ILE A 33 8.01 1.04 -1.42
N TYR A 34 7.03 0.20 -1.09
CA TYR A 34 7.28 -1.23 -0.93
C TYR A 34 7.80 -1.87 -2.23
N ALA A 35 7.14 -1.63 -3.37
CA ALA A 35 7.59 -2.17 -4.65
C ALA A 35 8.99 -1.66 -5.03
N PHE A 36 9.27 -0.37 -4.82
CA PHE A 36 10.62 0.17 -5.06
C PHE A 36 11.69 -0.52 -4.18
N ASN A 37 11.39 -0.74 -2.90
CA ASN A 37 12.32 -1.42 -1.99
C ASN A 37 12.52 -2.92 -2.32
N GLU A 38 11.54 -3.56 -2.98
CA GLU A 38 11.68 -4.91 -3.55
C GLU A 38 12.50 -4.94 -4.85
N GLY A 39 12.94 -3.78 -5.36
CA GLY A 39 13.80 -3.67 -6.54
C GLY A 39 13.07 -3.38 -7.85
N TYR A 40 11.75 -3.15 -7.81
CA TYR A 40 11.01 -2.76 -9.01
C TYR A 40 11.35 -1.33 -9.45
N THR A 41 11.50 -1.15 -10.76
CA THR A 41 11.65 0.16 -11.42
C THR A 41 10.33 0.93 -11.41
N ALA A 42 10.38 2.25 -11.63
CA ALA A 42 9.19 3.08 -11.71
C ALA A 42 8.24 2.63 -12.84
N GLU A 43 8.78 2.20 -13.97
CA GLU A 43 8.05 1.66 -15.11
C GLU A 43 7.34 0.35 -14.77
N GLU A 44 8.01 -0.56 -14.05
CA GLU A 44 7.39 -1.81 -13.59
C GLU A 44 6.29 -1.54 -12.57
N ILE A 45 6.47 -0.55 -11.69
CA ILE A 45 5.43 -0.12 -10.75
C ILE A 45 4.21 0.41 -11.51
N VAL A 46 4.39 1.25 -12.53
CA VAL A 46 3.26 1.74 -13.36
C VAL A 46 2.61 0.59 -14.14
N SER A 47 3.39 -0.38 -14.62
CA SER A 47 2.86 -1.57 -15.29
C SER A 47 1.93 -2.37 -14.35
N GLN A 48 2.29 -2.50 -13.07
CA GLN A 48 1.47 -3.14 -12.04
C GLN A 48 0.27 -2.28 -11.62
N TYR A 49 0.40 -0.94 -11.68
CA TYR A 49 -0.65 0.02 -11.30
C TYR A 49 -0.91 1.04 -12.42
N PRO A 50 -1.60 0.67 -13.52
CA PRO A 50 -1.75 1.52 -14.71
C PRO A 50 -2.51 2.84 -14.50
N VAL A 51 -3.16 3.02 -13.34
CA VAL A 51 -3.78 4.29 -12.93
C VAL A 51 -2.76 5.34 -12.51
N LEU A 52 -1.52 4.94 -12.22
CA LEU A 52 -0.43 5.84 -11.89
C LEU A 52 0.19 6.43 -13.15
N ARG A 53 0.51 7.73 -13.11
CA ARG A 53 1.34 8.36 -14.13
C ARG A 53 2.81 8.11 -13.79
N LEU A 54 3.62 7.80 -14.79
CA LEU A 54 5.05 7.57 -14.60
C LEU A 54 5.78 8.75 -13.95
N ALA A 55 5.44 9.97 -14.36
CA ALA A 55 5.99 11.18 -13.74
C ALA A 55 5.65 11.28 -12.24
N ASP A 56 4.45 10.85 -11.83
CA ASP A 56 4.07 10.89 -10.42
C ASP A 56 4.87 9.87 -9.60
N VAL A 57 5.07 8.67 -10.14
CA VAL A 57 5.90 7.64 -9.49
C VAL A 57 7.33 8.15 -9.32
N TYR A 58 7.94 8.70 -10.36
CA TYR A 58 9.29 9.26 -10.26
C TYR A 58 9.38 10.39 -9.23
N ALA A 59 8.42 11.33 -9.23
CA ALA A 59 8.41 12.42 -8.24
C ALA A 59 8.24 11.90 -6.80
N THR A 60 7.37 10.90 -6.59
CA THR A 60 7.21 10.24 -5.29
C THR A 60 8.48 9.53 -4.85
N LEU A 61 9.16 8.80 -5.74
CA LEU A 61 10.42 8.12 -5.41
C LEU A 61 11.53 9.12 -5.13
N ALA A 62 11.62 10.21 -5.89
CA ALA A 62 12.58 11.28 -5.61
C ALA A 62 12.34 11.92 -4.23
N TYR A 63 11.08 12.17 -3.86
CA TYR A 63 10.74 12.63 -2.53
C TYR A 63 11.15 11.62 -1.45
N TYR A 64 10.82 10.34 -1.65
CA TYR A 64 11.20 9.27 -0.72
C TYR A 64 12.70 9.21 -0.49
N LEU A 65 13.50 9.23 -1.56
CA LEU A 65 14.96 9.16 -1.45
C LEU A 65 15.54 10.37 -0.72
N ASN A 66 14.96 11.55 -0.88
CA ASN A 66 15.40 12.75 -0.17
C ASN A 66 14.92 12.78 1.30
N HIS A 67 13.81 12.12 1.65
CA HIS A 67 13.14 12.23 2.96
C HIS A 67 12.88 10.85 3.58
N ARG A 68 13.83 9.93 3.38
CA ARG A 68 13.65 8.50 3.66
C ARG A 68 13.22 8.21 5.09
N GLU A 69 13.90 8.81 6.07
CA GLU A 69 13.60 8.60 7.50
C GLU A 69 12.16 8.99 7.85
N ALA A 70 11.70 10.16 7.37
CA ALA A 70 10.35 10.64 7.65
C ALA A 70 9.28 9.75 7.01
N VAL A 71 9.52 9.27 5.78
CA VAL A 71 8.58 8.38 5.09
C VAL A 71 8.58 6.99 5.73
N ASP A 72 9.75 6.43 6.06
CA ASP A 72 9.86 5.13 6.71
C ASP A 72 9.19 5.14 8.10
N GLU A 73 9.29 6.24 8.85
CA GLU A 73 8.57 6.44 10.11
C GLU A 73 7.05 6.44 9.90
N TYR A 74 6.55 7.21 8.92
CA TYR A 74 5.13 7.20 8.56
C TYR A 74 4.64 5.78 8.20
N LEU A 75 5.41 5.04 7.38
CA LEU A 75 5.06 3.68 6.96
C LEU A 75 5.02 2.71 8.16
N ARG A 76 5.95 2.83 9.10
CA ARG A 76 5.99 2.02 10.33
C ARG A 76 4.77 2.27 11.21
N GLN A 77 4.45 3.54 11.49
CA GLN A 77 3.28 3.90 12.30
C GLN A 77 1.98 3.36 11.69
N ARG A 78 1.88 3.38 10.36
CA ARG A 78 0.74 2.81 9.61
C ARG A 78 0.67 1.29 9.75
N ALA A 79 1.80 0.59 9.64
CA ALA A 79 1.86 -0.85 9.84
C ALA A 79 1.45 -1.24 11.27
N ASP A 80 1.93 -0.50 12.28
CA ASP A 80 1.59 -0.74 13.69
C ASP A 80 0.10 -0.48 13.98
N ALA A 81 -0.47 0.57 13.40
CA ALA A 81 -1.91 0.84 13.50
C ALA A 81 -2.74 -0.28 12.86
N ALA A 82 -2.36 -0.74 11.66
CA ALA A 82 -3.03 -1.83 10.99
C ALA A 82 -2.90 -3.16 11.76
N GLY A 83 -1.72 -3.44 12.32
CA GLY A 83 -1.46 -4.61 13.17
C GLY A 83 -2.32 -4.62 14.43
N ARG A 84 -2.42 -3.48 15.13
CA ARG A 84 -3.29 -3.33 16.31
C ARG A 84 -4.77 -3.52 15.98
N ALA A 85 -5.26 -2.84 14.94
CA ALA A 85 -6.64 -2.99 14.50
C ALA A 85 -6.98 -4.44 14.12
N ARG A 86 -6.05 -5.12 13.44
CA ARG A 86 -6.20 -6.54 13.10
C ARG A 86 -6.23 -7.41 14.36
N ALA A 87 -5.30 -7.23 15.30
CA ALA A 87 -5.26 -8.00 16.53
C ALA A 87 -6.54 -7.83 17.36
N GLU A 88 -7.07 -6.61 17.44
CA GLU A 88 -8.34 -6.34 18.13
C GLU A 88 -9.51 -7.08 17.47
N ILE A 89 -9.63 -7.02 16.13
CA ILE A 89 -10.67 -7.76 15.39
C ILE A 89 -10.51 -9.27 15.61
N GLU A 90 -9.28 -9.78 15.56
CA GLU A 90 -9.00 -11.20 15.74
C GLU A 90 -9.34 -11.69 17.15
N GLN A 91 -9.28 -10.84 18.17
CA GLN A 91 -9.66 -11.19 19.55
C GLN A 91 -11.18 -11.26 19.76
N LYS A 92 -12.00 -10.71 18.85
CA LYS A 92 -13.45 -10.70 19.01
C LYS A 92 -14.04 -12.11 18.91
N PRO A 93 -14.91 -12.53 19.86
CA PRO A 93 -15.52 -13.86 19.84
C PRO A 93 -16.25 -14.17 18.53
N GLU A 94 -16.96 -13.19 17.94
CA GLU A 94 -17.65 -13.38 16.67
C GLU A 94 -16.68 -13.70 15.52
N TYR A 95 -15.51 -13.06 15.48
CA TYR A 95 -14.50 -13.30 14.46
C TYR A 95 -13.88 -14.69 14.61
N GLN A 96 -13.59 -15.11 15.85
CA GLN A 96 -13.07 -16.46 16.13
C GLN A 96 -14.06 -17.55 15.73
N ALA A 97 -15.34 -17.38 16.08
CA ALA A 97 -16.40 -18.31 15.69
C ALA A 97 -16.56 -18.37 14.16
N PHE A 98 -16.53 -17.22 13.49
CA PHE A 98 -16.58 -17.14 12.03
C PHE A 98 -15.39 -17.84 11.37
N ARG A 99 -14.17 -17.59 11.85
CA ARG A 99 -12.94 -18.23 11.36
C ARG A 99 -12.97 -19.74 11.55
N ALA A 100 -13.41 -20.23 12.72
CA ALA A 100 -13.55 -21.66 12.99
C ALA A 100 -14.51 -22.33 11.99
N ARG A 101 -15.64 -21.68 11.68
CA ARG A 101 -16.61 -22.15 10.69
C ARG A 101 -16.00 -22.23 9.28
N LEU A 102 -15.22 -21.24 8.86
CA LEU A 102 -14.55 -21.26 7.55
C LEU A 102 -13.52 -22.40 7.45
N LEU A 103 -12.72 -22.61 8.49
CA LEU A 103 -11.72 -23.68 8.53
C LEU A 103 -12.35 -25.08 8.57
N ALA A 104 -13.49 -25.25 9.23
CA ALA A 104 -14.24 -26.51 9.21
C ALA A 104 -14.75 -26.85 7.80
N ARG A 105 -15.27 -25.85 7.07
CA ARG A 105 -15.74 -26.03 5.68
C ARG A 105 -14.62 -26.42 4.72
N ARG A 106 -13.45 -25.79 4.84
CA ARG A 106 -12.30 -26.10 3.97
C ARG A 106 -11.84 -27.56 4.14
N ARG A 107 -11.73 -28.03 5.39
CA ARG A 107 -11.36 -29.43 5.69
C ARG A 107 -12.33 -30.46 5.10
N GLN A 108 -13.62 -30.14 5.06
CA GLN A 108 -14.63 -31.01 4.47
C GLN A 108 -14.52 -31.07 2.94
N GLN A 109 -14.19 -29.94 2.28
CA GLN A 109 -14.01 -29.90 0.83
C GLN A 109 -12.73 -30.62 0.38
N ASP A 110 -11.65 -30.51 1.17
CA ASP A 110 -10.39 -31.21 0.90
C ASP A 110 -10.51 -32.73 1.06
N GLN A 111 -11.38 -33.22 1.96
CA GLN A 111 -11.66 -34.66 2.14
C GLN A 111 -12.56 -35.25 1.05
N VAL A 112 -13.45 -34.46 0.45
CA VAL A 112 -14.40 -34.94 -0.58
C VAL A 112 -13.77 -34.91 -1.99
N SER A 113 -12.70 -34.13 -2.21
CA SER A 113 -12.02 -34.04 -3.52
C SER A 113 -10.81 -34.98 -3.64
N GLY A 114 -10.49 -35.74 -2.60
CA GLY A 114 -9.34 -36.65 -2.53
C GLY A 114 -9.67 -38.14 -2.54
N ASP A 115 -10.94 -38.49 -2.78
CA ASP A 115 -11.48 -39.86 -2.93
C ASP A 115 -12.09 -40.01 -4.33
#